data_AF-A0A923VJ91-F1
#
_entry.id   AF-A0A923VJ91-F1
#
_cell.length_a   1.000
_cell.length_b   1.000
_cell.length_c   1.000
_cell.angle_alpha   90.00
_cell.angle_beta   90.00
_cell.angle_gamma   90.00
#
_symmetry.space_group_name_H-M   'P 1'
#
loop_
_entity.id
_entity.type
_entity.pdbx_description
1 polymer ?
#
loop_
_entity_poly.entity_id
_entity_poly.type
_entity_poly.pdbx_seq_one_letter_code
_entity_poly.pdbx_strand_id
1 'polypeptide(L)'
;MNLRHSSDFGNVWLGWFHAPSTDTSQKRAGWDRTFTLGPVRLLPSLQVASGGFVGGSAMIETGNSWFAGAGLGRTNLRNYVNLNFDPNDALMLSAGYRWADNRSLTMQLVRDNRQNPDQQHVHLIWRAPLADGDRLTVDLLAKSGLVDGTSIHRLGLTVGYDWPRSFVRVAWDPKVNFTPQNMLRLSAGVRF
;
A
#
# COMPACT_ATOMS: atom_id res chain seq x y z
N MET A 1 -12.91 -9.25 -2.57
CA MET A 1 -13.23 -8.59 -3.86
C MET A 1 -12.87 -7.11 -3.81
N ASN A 2 -12.39 -6.52 -4.91
CA ASN A 2 -12.17 -5.09 -5.05
C ASN A 2 -12.59 -4.66 -6.47
N LEU A 3 -13.48 -3.67 -6.56
CA LEU A 3 -13.93 -3.05 -7.80
C LEU A 3 -13.47 -1.59 -7.78
N ARG A 4 -12.80 -1.14 -8.84
CA ARG A 4 -12.25 0.21 -8.94
C ARG A 4 -12.68 0.88 -10.24
N HIS A 5 -12.94 2.17 -10.14
CA HIS A 5 -13.22 3.05 -11.27
C HIS A 5 -12.30 4.27 -11.22
N SER A 6 -11.73 4.64 -12.36
CA SER A 6 -10.82 5.79 -12.52
C SER A 6 -11.49 6.83 -13.41
N SER A 7 -11.49 8.07 -12.96
CA SER A 7 -12.11 9.22 -13.65
C SER A 7 -11.36 10.51 -13.33
N ASP A 8 -11.83 11.63 -13.88
CA ASP A 8 -11.33 12.96 -13.51
C ASP A 8 -11.59 13.31 -12.04
N PHE A 9 -12.55 12.66 -11.38
CA PHE A 9 -12.78 12.80 -9.94
C PHE A 9 -11.69 12.09 -9.10
N GLY A 10 -10.88 11.24 -9.71
CA GLY A 10 -9.92 10.35 -9.05
C GLY A 10 -10.33 8.88 -9.18
N ASN A 11 -9.71 8.05 -8.34
CA ASN A 11 -10.00 6.63 -8.26
C ASN A 11 -10.97 6.37 -7.12
N VAL A 12 -12.12 5.76 -7.41
CA VAL A 12 -13.05 5.27 -6.41
C VAL A 12 -13.00 3.75 -6.42
N TRP A 13 -13.09 3.13 -5.24
CA TRP A 13 -13.18 1.67 -5.17
C TRP A 13 -14.17 1.21 -4.09
N LEU A 14 -14.74 0.05 -4.34
CA LEU A 14 -15.59 -0.71 -3.42
C LEU A 14 -14.93 -2.07 -3.16
N GLY A 15 -14.95 -2.49 -1.91
CA GLY A 15 -14.32 -3.73 -1.47
C GLY A 15 -15.23 -4.55 -0.57
N TRP A 16 -15.08 -5.85 -0.65
CA TRP A 16 -15.65 -6.78 0.31
C TRP A 16 -14.59 -7.77 0.75
N PHE A 17 -14.41 -7.85 2.07
CA PHE A 17 -13.56 -8.82 2.74
C PHE A 17 -14.43 -9.86 3.43
N HIS A 18 -14.01 -11.11 3.37
CA HIS A 18 -14.58 -12.21 4.12
C HIS A 18 -13.46 -13.19 4.52
N ALA A 19 -13.42 -13.57 5.79
CA ALA A 19 -12.55 -14.60 6.34
C ALA A 19 -13.42 -15.68 7.00
N PRO A 20 -13.58 -16.86 6.36
CA PRO A 20 -14.42 -17.93 6.88
C PRO A 20 -13.96 -18.45 8.26
N SER A 21 -12.65 -18.51 8.50
CA SER A 21 -12.07 -19.03 9.74
C SER A 21 -12.43 -18.24 10.99
N THR A 22 -12.81 -16.97 10.83
CA THR A 22 -13.18 -16.06 11.93
C THR A 22 -14.58 -15.47 11.76
N ASP A 23 -15.34 -15.99 10.78
CA ASP A 23 -16.62 -15.45 10.30
C ASP A 23 -16.63 -13.92 10.16
N THR A 24 -15.50 -13.35 9.79
CA THR A 24 -15.33 -11.90 9.73
C THR A 24 -15.67 -11.43 8.32
N SER A 25 -16.58 -10.46 8.21
CA SER A 25 -16.85 -9.80 6.93
C SER A 25 -16.83 -8.29 7.07
N GLN A 26 -16.35 -7.61 6.02
CA GLN A 26 -16.28 -6.16 6.02
C GLN A 26 -16.50 -5.58 4.63
N LYS A 27 -17.49 -4.69 4.51
CA LYS A 27 -17.70 -3.85 3.33
C LYS A 27 -16.81 -2.62 3.44
N ARG A 28 -16.22 -2.19 2.34
CA ARG A 28 -15.23 -1.11 2.31
C ARG A 28 -15.44 -0.25 1.09
N ALA A 29 -15.10 1.02 1.22
CA ALA A 29 -15.01 1.94 0.10
C ALA A 29 -13.82 2.87 0.30
N GLY A 30 -13.32 3.44 -0.77
CA GLY A 30 -12.33 4.48 -0.67
C GLY A 30 -12.18 5.28 -1.95
N TRP A 31 -11.41 6.34 -1.80
CA TRP A 31 -11.14 7.31 -2.83
C TRP A 31 -9.70 7.80 -2.73
N ASP A 32 -9.06 8.01 -3.86
CA ASP A 32 -7.75 8.66 -3.95
C ASP A 32 -7.63 9.49 -5.23
N ARG A 33 -6.84 10.55 -5.18
CA ARG A 33 -6.55 11.38 -6.36
C ARG A 33 -5.14 11.94 -6.27
N THR A 34 -4.49 12.15 -7.41
CA THR A 34 -3.26 12.93 -7.50
C THR A 34 -3.58 14.32 -8.02
N PHE A 35 -3.10 15.35 -7.33
CA PHE A 35 -3.12 16.74 -7.77
C PHE A 35 -1.70 17.18 -8.11
N THR A 36 -1.49 17.72 -9.31
CA THR A 36 -0.19 18.28 -9.71
C THR A 36 -0.23 19.79 -9.51
N LEU A 37 0.62 20.30 -8.63
CA LEU A 37 0.71 21.70 -8.18
C LEU A 37 2.11 22.22 -8.53
N GLY A 38 2.36 22.46 -9.82
CA GLY A 38 3.69 22.82 -10.33
C GLY A 38 4.70 21.68 -10.10
N PRO A 39 5.82 21.91 -9.40
CA PRO A 39 6.84 20.87 -9.16
C PRO A 39 6.42 19.85 -8.08
N VAL A 40 5.29 20.08 -7.41
CA VAL A 40 4.81 19.27 -6.29
C VAL A 40 3.57 18.49 -6.70
N ARG A 41 3.44 17.26 -6.20
CA ARG A 41 2.25 16.43 -6.29
C ARG A 41 1.68 16.21 -4.91
N LEU A 42 0.37 16.39 -4.77
CA LEU A 42 -0.39 16.07 -3.56
C LEU A 42 -1.27 14.84 -3.83
N LEU A 43 -1.17 13.83 -2.96
CA LEU A 43 -1.83 12.54 -3.09
C LEU A 43 -2.68 12.26 -1.84
N PRO A 44 -3.90 12.82 -1.73
CA PRO A 44 -4.82 12.46 -0.67
C PRO A 44 -5.49 11.11 -0.94
N SER A 45 -5.85 10.43 0.14
CA SER A 45 -6.70 9.26 0.12
C SER A 45 -7.67 9.22 1.30
N LEU A 46 -8.82 8.61 1.09
CA LEU A 46 -9.85 8.37 2.08
C LEU A 46 -10.33 6.92 1.98
N GLN A 47 -10.67 6.34 3.11
CA GLN A 47 -11.22 4.99 3.22
C GLN A 47 -12.25 4.92 4.33
N VAL A 48 -13.30 4.15 4.07
CA VAL A 48 -14.32 3.79 5.06
C VAL A 48 -14.55 2.29 5.06
N ALA A 49 -15.01 1.76 6.20
CA ALA A 49 -15.42 0.37 6.30
C ALA A 49 -16.62 0.18 7.23
N SER A 50 -17.40 -0.88 6.99
CA SER A 50 -18.48 -1.29 7.88
C SER A 50 -17.95 -1.52 9.31
N GLY A 51 -18.74 -1.12 10.31
CA GLY A 51 -18.27 -0.95 11.70
C GLY A 51 -17.94 0.52 12.05
N GLY A 52 -18.01 1.42 11.08
CA GLY A 52 -17.82 2.87 11.28
C GLY A 52 -16.36 3.32 11.18
N PHE A 53 -15.47 2.48 10.66
CA PHE A 53 -14.08 2.86 10.40
C PHE A 53 -14.01 3.98 9.37
N VAL A 54 -13.19 4.98 9.66
CA VAL A 54 -12.82 6.06 8.75
C VAL A 54 -11.32 6.28 8.87
N GLY A 55 -10.64 6.30 7.73
CA GLY A 55 -9.21 6.58 7.62
C GLY A 55 -8.92 7.46 6.43
N GLY A 56 -7.81 8.18 6.50
CA GLY A 56 -7.34 9.00 5.40
C GLY A 56 -5.84 9.23 5.49
N SER A 57 -5.25 9.60 4.36
CA SER A 57 -3.85 10.00 4.30
C SER A 57 -3.65 11.13 3.31
N ALA A 58 -2.55 11.83 3.47
CA ALA A 58 -2.05 12.77 2.47
C ALA A 58 -0.54 12.59 2.33
N MET A 59 -0.08 12.58 1.09
CA MET A 59 1.34 12.54 0.76
C MET A 59 1.67 13.68 -0.21
N ILE A 60 2.83 14.29 -0.01
CA ILE A 60 3.40 15.29 -0.89
C ILE A 60 4.66 14.69 -1.50
N GLU A 61 4.82 14.84 -2.81
CA GLU A 61 6.01 14.42 -3.57
C GLU A 61 6.52 15.59 -4.40
N THR A 62 7.83 15.70 -4.57
CA THR A 62 8.48 16.65 -5.49
C THR A 62 9.59 15.97 -6.27
N GLY A 63 9.93 16.54 -7.42
CA GLY A 63 11.00 16.07 -8.30
C GLY A 63 10.51 15.20 -9.46
N ASN A 64 11.37 15.06 -10.46
CA ASN A 64 11.09 14.35 -11.71
C ASN A 64 11.81 12.99 -11.69
N SER A 65 13.03 12.94 -12.24
CA SER A 65 13.87 11.74 -12.26
C SER A 65 14.28 11.35 -10.85
N TRP A 66 14.93 12.25 -10.11
CA TRP A 66 15.05 12.11 -8.66
C TRP A 66 13.82 12.70 -8.00
N PHE A 67 13.23 11.97 -7.08
CA PHE A 67 12.07 12.44 -6.33
C PHE A 67 12.19 12.11 -4.85
N ALA A 68 11.49 12.90 -4.05
CA ALA A 68 11.32 12.69 -2.63
C ALA A 68 9.90 13.07 -2.21
N GLY A 69 9.41 12.47 -1.14
CA GLY A 69 8.08 12.72 -0.62
C GLY A 69 7.94 12.36 0.84
N ALA A 70 6.92 12.94 1.45
CA ALA A 70 6.54 12.71 2.83
C ALA A 70 5.02 12.70 2.96
N GLY A 71 4.50 11.94 3.91
CA GLY A 71 3.07 11.83 4.12
C GLY A 71 2.68 11.44 5.53
N LEU A 72 1.39 11.55 5.80
CA LEU A 72 0.77 11.21 7.06
C LEU A 72 -0.53 10.46 6.80
N GLY A 73 -0.79 9.42 7.58
CA GLY A 73 -2.08 8.73 7.65
C GLY A 73 -2.72 8.84 9.03
N ARG A 74 -4.04 8.89 9.09
CA ARG A 74 -4.83 8.95 10.33
C ARG A 74 -6.10 8.14 10.20
N THR A 75 -6.50 7.49 11.29
CA THR A 75 -7.80 6.83 11.40
C THR A 75 -8.58 7.31 12.62
N ASN A 76 -9.86 6.96 12.66
CA ASN A 76 -10.71 7.14 13.84
C ASN A 76 -10.54 6.03 14.89
N LEU A 77 -9.51 5.18 14.76
CA LEU A 77 -9.17 4.07 15.67
C LEU A 77 -10.24 2.99 15.83
N ARG A 78 -11.30 2.98 15.02
CA ARG A 78 -12.24 1.86 15.02
C ARG A 78 -11.63 0.64 14.35
N ASN A 79 -12.03 -0.54 14.82
CA ASN A 79 -11.55 -1.81 14.29
C ASN A 79 -11.87 -1.95 12.79
N TYR A 80 -10.88 -2.43 12.04
CA TYR A 80 -11.01 -2.74 10.62
C TYR A 80 -10.02 -3.83 10.22
N VAL A 81 -10.28 -4.47 9.08
CA VAL A 81 -9.35 -5.44 8.52
C VAL A 81 -8.33 -4.70 7.68
N ASN A 82 -7.11 -4.55 8.18
CA ASN A 82 -6.03 -3.94 7.41
C ASN A 82 -5.53 -4.88 6.32
N LEU A 83 -5.73 -4.49 5.05
CA LEU A 83 -5.27 -5.24 3.89
C LEU A 83 -4.01 -4.64 3.25
N ASN A 84 -3.55 -3.46 3.69
CA ASN A 84 -2.41 -2.78 3.10
C ASN A 84 -1.07 -3.33 3.58
N PHE A 85 -1.07 -4.21 4.59
CA PHE A 85 0.09 -4.66 5.37
C PHE A 85 0.77 -3.54 6.16
N ASP A 86 0.82 -2.31 5.63
CA ASP A 86 1.34 -1.12 6.31
C ASP A 86 0.39 -0.54 7.37
N PRO A 87 0.94 0.08 8.44
CA PRO A 87 0.14 0.87 9.37
C PRO A 87 -0.60 2.03 8.68
N ASN A 88 -1.85 2.28 9.06
CA ASN A 88 -2.66 3.38 8.50
C ASN A 88 -2.50 4.70 9.28
N ASP A 89 -2.31 4.65 10.59
CA ASP A 89 -1.87 5.81 11.38
C ASP A 89 -0.34 5.88 11.33
N ALA A 90 0.20 6.49 10.27
CA ALA A 90 1.63 6.43 9.99
C ALA A 90 2.24 7.77 9.58
N LEU A 91 3.54 7.92 9.83
CA LEU A 91 4.42 8.81 9.08
C LEU A 91 5.01 8.02 7.91
N MET A 92 5.03 8.63 6.73
CA MET A 92 5.59 8.03 5.52
C MET A 92 6.67 8.94 4.95
N LEU A 93 7.79 8.35 4.54
CA LEU A 93 8.84 9.02 3.77
C LEU A 93 9.14 8.18 2.53
N SER A 94 9.43 8.82 1.40
CA SER A 94 9.84 8.10 0.20
C SER A 94 10.87 8.89 -0.58
N ALA A 95 11.77 8.18 -1.25
CA ALA A 95 12.63 8.77 -2.26
C ALA A 95 12.95 7.74 -3.34
N GLY A 96 13.36 8.19 -4.50
CA GLY A 96 13.70 7.26 -5.57
C GLY A 96 14.17 7.92 -6.84
N TYR A 97 14.35 7.06 -7.84
CA TYR A 97 14.74 7.44 -9.18
C TYR A 97 13.78 6.89 -10.22
N ARG A 98 13.50 7.69 -11.25
CA ARG A 98 12.67 7.37 -12.42
C ARG A 98 13.52 7.54 -13.68
N TRP A 99 13.64 6.46 -14.44
CA TRP A 99 14.28 6.47 -15.75
C TRP A 99 13.28 6.85 -16.84
N ALA A 100 13.78 7.20 -18.03
CA ALA A 100 12.96 7.63 -19.16
C ALA A 100 12.06 6.52 -19.74
N ASP A 101 12.40 5.25 -19.52
CA ASP A 101 11.64 4.08 -19.97
C ASP A 101 10.48 3.73 -19.01
N ASN A 102 10.01 4.62 -18.15
CA ASN A 102 9.04 4.32 -17.09
C ASN A 102 9.51 3.29 -16.04
N ARG A 103 10.79 2.94 -16.03
CA ARG A 103 11.39 2.19 -14.92
C ARG A 103 11.53 3.10 -13.70
N SER A 104 11.41 2.52 -12.51
CA SER A 104 11.61 3.27 -11.27
C SER A 104 12.16 2.38 -10.15
N LEU A 105 12.92 2.99 -9.25
CA LEU A 105 13.35 2.41 -7.98
C LEU A 105 12.93 3.37 -6.87
N THR A 106 12.14 2.89 -5.93
CA THR A 106 11.60 3.69 -4.82
C THR A 106 11.95 3.02 -3.50
N MET A 107 12.51 3.78 -2.57
CA MET A 107 12.55 3.41 -1.17
C MET A 107 11.43 4.13 -0.43
N GLN A 108 10.71 3.42 0.42
CA GLN A 108 9.65 3.99 1.25
C GLN A 108 9.78 3.50 2.70
N LEU A 109 9.77 4.42 3.65
CA LEU A 109 9.63 4.14 5.07
C LEU A 109 8.18 4.42 5.48
N VAL A 110 7.56 3.48 6.17
CA VAL A 110 6.26 3.64 6.82
C VAL A 110 6.44 3.30 8.29
N ARG A 111 6.14 4.25 9.18
CA ARG A 111 6.25 4.04 10.63
C ARG A 111 4.94 4.40 11.30
N ASP A 112 4.37 3.48 12.07
CA ASP A 112 3.23 3.81 12.92
C ASP A 112 3.66 4.94 13.87
N ASN A 113 2.83 5.97 14.00
CA ASN A 113 3.17 7.14 14.81
C ASN A 113 2.10 7.42 15.86
N ARG A 114 1.30 6.41 16.24
CA ARG A 114 0.19 6.58 17.15
C ARG A 114 -0.01 5.43 18.12
N GLN A 115 -0.24 4.21 17.65
CA GLN A 115 -0.59 3.10 18.55
C GLN A 115 0.60 2.19 18.82
N ASN A 116 1.48 2.03 17.83
CA ASN A 116 2.60 1.11 17.93
C ASN A 116 3.88 1.74 17.34
N PRO A 117 4.43 2.81 17.96
CA PRO A 117 5.51 3.60 17.36
C PRO A 117 6.84 2.85 17.13
N ASP A 118 6.94 1.63 17.62
CA ASP A 118 8.00 0.65 17.35
C ASP A 118 7.85 -0.04 15.99
N GLN A 119 6.63 -0.08 15.42
CA GLN A 119 6.31 -0.76 14.18
C GLN A 119 6.71 0.09 12.96
N GLN A 120 7.57 -0.48 12.12
CA GLN A 120 8.05 0.16 10.91
C GLN A 120 8.28 -0.84 9.77
N HIS A 121 8.02 -0.36 8.56
CA HIS A 121 8.30 -1.03 7.30
C HIS A 121 9.22 -0.16 6.44
N VAL A 122 10.21 -0.80 5.83
CA VAL A 122 11.01 -0.23 4.74
C VAL A 122 10.74 -1.05 3.49
N HIS A 123 10.25 -0.41 2.45
CA HIS A 123 10.03 -1.00 1.15
C HIS A 123 11.13 -0.56 0.19
N LEU A 124 11.60 -1.50 -0.63
CA LEU A 124 12.39 -1.21 -1.82
C LEU A 124 11.63 -1.75 -3.03
N ILE A 125 11.02 -0.83 -3.77
CA ILE A 125 10.11 -1.10 -4.87
C ILE A 125 10.81 -0.81 -6.18
N TRP A 126 11.04 -1.86 -6.96
CA TRP A 126 11.51 -1.76 -8.33
C TRP A 126 10.35 -2.02 -9.30
N ARG A 127 10.23 -1.17 -10.32
CA ARG A 127 9.26 -1.33 -11.41
C ARG A 127 9.99 -1.19 -12.74
N ALA A 128 9.68 -2.05 -13.68
CA ALA A 128 10.22 -1.97 -15.03
C ALA A 128 9.16 -2.32 -16.07
N PRO A 129 9.13 -1.59 -17.21
CA PRO A 129 8.38 -2.06 -18.37
C PRO A 129 9.01 -3.35 -18.91
N LEU A 130 8.21 -4.16 -19.57
CA LEU A 130 8.63 -5.31 -20.36
C LEU A 130 8.12 -5.14 -21.81
N ALA A 131 8.30 -6.16 -22.65
CA ALA A 131 7.74 -6.18 -23.99
C ALA A 131 6.20 -6.06 -23.97
N ASP A 132 5.60 -5.62 -25.08
CA ASP A 132 4.15 -5.61 -25.30
C ASP A 132 3.32 -4.79 -24.29
N GLY A 133 3.96 -3.84 -23.59
CA GLY A 133 3.32 -3.01 -22.58
C GLY A 133 3.14 -3.70 -21.22
N ASP A 134 3.73 -4.87 -21.05
CA ASP A 134 3.78 -5.58 -19.77
C ASP A 134 4.62 -4.81 -18.75
N ARG A 135 4.44 -5.12 -17.47
CA ARG A 135 5.20 -4.51 -16.38
C ARG A 135 5.47 -5.49 -15.26
N LEU A 136 6.71 -5.50 -14.79
CA LEU A 136 7.14 -6.19 -13.59
C LEU A 136 7.25 -5.21 -12.42
N THR A 137 6.70 -5.60 -11.27
CA THR A 137 6.90 -4.90 -9.98
C THR A 137 7.45 -5.89 -8.98
N VAL A 138 8.57 -5.52 -8.34
CA VAL A 138 9.16 -6.25 -7.22
C VAL A 138 9.23 -5.30 -6.04
N ASP A 139 8.77 -5.74 -4.87
CA ASP A 139 8.85 -5.00 -3.61
C ASP A 139 9.47 -5.88 -2.53
N LEU A 140 10.63 -5.47 -2.04
CA LEU A 140 11.29 -6.06 -0.88
C LEU A 140 10.88 -5.30 0.37
N LEU A 141 10.31 -6.01 1.33
CA LEU A 141 9.88 -5.46 2.60
C LEU A 141 10.87 -5.84 3.69
N ALA A 142 11.42 -4.87 4.40
CA ALA A 142 12.04 -5.04 5.71
C ALA A 142 11.10 -4.54 6.80
N LYS A 143 10.65 -5.45 7.67
CA LYS A 143 9.71 -5.20 8.76
C LYS A 143 10.43 -5.29 10.10
N SER A 144 10.16 -4.35 10.99
CA SER A 144 10.60 -4.42 12.38
C SER A 144 9.62 -3.77 13.35
N GLY A 145 9.63 -4.22 14.60
CA GLY A 145 8.72 -3.79 15.65
C GLY A 145 8.51 -4.90 16.67
N LEU A 146 7.54 -4.75 17.54
CA LEU A 146 7.16 -5.71 18.56
C LEU A 146 5.97 -6.55 18.08
N VAL A 147 6.05 -7.86 18.35
CA VAL A 147 4.92 -8.80 18.24
C VAL A 147 4.89 -9.58 19.55
N ASP A 148 3.78 -9.48 20.28
CA ASP A 148 3.61 -10.07 21.62
C ASP A 148 4.80 -9.76 22.56
N GLY A 149 5.22 -8.48 22.58
CA GLY A 149 6.34 -8.01 23.39
C GLY A 149 7.73 -8.44 22.93
N THR A 150 7.83 -9.23 21.85
CA THR A 150 9.10 -9.71 21.29
C THR A 150 9.48 -8.87 20.07
N SER A 151 10.71 -8.35 20.05
CA SER A 151 11.24 -7.64 18.89
C SER A 151 11.42 -8.57 17.68
N ILE A 152 10.99 -8.11 16.52
CA ILE A 152 11.13 -8.82 15.25
C ILE A 152 11.92 -7.99 14.23
N HIS A 153 12.66 -8.70 13.38
CA HIS A 153 13.21 -8.21 12.12
C HIS A 153 12.94 -9.27 11.06
N ARG A 154 12.16 -8.93 10.03
CA ARG A 154 11.68 -9.88 9.04
C ARG A 154 11.75 -9.31 7.64
N LEU A 155 11.90 -10.20 6.66
CA LEU A 155 11.93 -9.87 5.25
C LEU A 155 10.70 -10.46 4.54
N GLY A 156 9.98 -9.60 3.83
CA GLY A 156 8.88 -9.96 2.96
C GLY A 156 9.22 -9.68 1.50
N LEU A 157 8.43 -10.25 0.60
CA LEU A 157 8.59 -10.08 -0.83
C LEU A 157 7.22 -10.02 -1.50
N THR A 158 7.04 -9.04 -2.37
CA THR A 158 5.92 -9.00 -3.30
C THR A 158 6.44 -8.98 -4.74
N VAL A 159 5.90 -9.85 -5.58
CA VAL A 159 6.14 -9.86 -7.03
C VAL A 159 4.81 -9.72 -7.74
N GLY A 160 4.72 -8.77 -8.67
CA GLY A 160 3.55 -8.53 -9.49
C GLY A 160 3.91 -8.48 -10.97
N TYR A 161 3.10 -9.11 -11.79
CA TYR A 161 3.17 -9.05 -13.24
C TYR A 161 1.86 -8.48 -13.77
N ASP A 162 1.96 -7.38 -14.50
CA ASP A 162 0.83 -6.73 -15.16
C ASP A 162 0.94 -6.93 -16.67
N TRP A 163 -0.09 -7.52 -17.27
CA TRP A 163 -0.37 -7.39 -18.70
C TRP A 163 -1.20 -6.12 -18.95
N PRO A 164 -1.41 -5.67 -20.20
CA PRO A 164 -2.26 -4.52 -20.48
C PRO A 164 -3.66 -4.61 -19.86
N ARG A 165 -4.31 -5.79 -19.90
CA ARG A 165 -5.71 -5.96 -19.44
C ARG A 165 -5.89 -6.81 -18.19
N SER A 166 -4.83 -7.38 -17.63
CA SER A 166 -4.91 -8.25 -16.45
C SER A 166 -3.65 -8.15 -15.59
N PHE A 167 -3.70 -8.70 -14.39
CA PHE A 167 -2.52 -8.78 -13.53
C PHE A 167 -2.59 -9.98 -12.60
N VAL A 168 -1.41 -10.39 -12.14
CA VAL A 168 -1.23 -11.30 -11.00
C VAL A 168 -0.21 -10.73 -10.03
N ARG A 169 -0.36 -11.06 -8.75
CA ARG A 169 0.56 -10.68 -7.68
C ARG A 169 0.62 -11.75 -6.62
N VAL A 170 1.83 -12.03 -6.15
CA VAL A 170 2.12 -12.90 -5.02
C VAL A 170 2.87 -12.09 -3.98
N ALA A 171 2.45 -12.16 -2.72
CA ALA A 171 3.10 -11.47 -1.62
C ALA A 171 3.31 -12.43 -0.44
N TRP A 172 4.53 -12.50 0.06
CA TRP A 172 4.87 -13.12 1.34
C TRP A 172 5.10 -12.02 2.38
N ASP A 173 4.23 -11.99 3.39
CA ASP A 173 4.33 -11.08 4.53
C ASP A 173 4.50 -11.88 5.84
N PRO A 174 5.71 -11.97 6.39
CA PRO A 174 5.93 -12.56 7.71
C PRO A 174 5.36 -11.65 8.81
N LYS A 175 4.74 -12.24 9.83
CA LYS A 175 4.13 -11.49 10.94
C LYS A 175 3.15 -10.43 10.43
N VAL A 176 2.16 -10.89 9.67
CA VAL A 176 1.19 -10.03 8.95
C VAL A 176 0.50 -9.07 9.92
N ASN A 177 0.47 -7.78 9.58
CA ASN A 177 -0.05 -6.72 10.46
C ASN A 177 0.48 -6.81 11.91
N PHE A 178 1.75 -7.19 12.10
CA PHE A 178 2.39 -7.38 13.41
C PHE A 178 1.69 -8.41 14.32
N THR A 179 1.07 -9.42 13.72
CA THR A 179 0.54 -10.60 14.44
C THR A 179 1.55 -11.76 14.42
N PRO A 180 1.34 -12.82 15.22
CA PRO A 180 2.18 -14.02 15.16
C PRO A 180 2.13 -14.79 13.83
N GLN A 181 1.11 -14.54 13.01
CA GLN A 181 0.83 -15.28 11.78
C GLN A 181 1.67 -14.77 10.60
N ASN A 182 2.07 -15.67 9.71
CA ASN A 182 2.62 -15.29 8.41
C ASN A 182 1.55 -15.41 7.34
N MET A 183 1.64 -14.62 6.27
CA MET A 183 0.67 -14.63 5.18
C MET A 183 1.34 -14.77 3.82
N LEU A 184 0.90 -15.76 3.05
CA LEU A 184 1.03 -15.76 1.59
C LEU A 184 -0.27 -15.21 1.00
N ARG A 185 -0.19 -14.14 0.22
CA ARG A 185 -1.32 -13.54 -0.48
C ARG A 185 -1.17 -13.69 -1.98
N LEU A 186 -2.20 -14.24 -2.61
CA LEU A 186 -2.37 -14.25 -4.05
C LEU A 186 -3.42 -13.20 -4.44
N SER A 187 -3.19 -12.50 -5.54
CA SER A 187 -4.12 -11.52 -6.08
C SER A 187 -4.09 -11.55 -7.60
N ALA A 188 -5.26 -11.46 -8.21
CA ALA A 188 -5.40 -11.36 -9.66
C ALA A 188 -6.58 -10.44 -9.99
N GLY A 189 -6.58 -9.90 -11.20
CA GLY A 189 -7.67 -9.05 -11.66
C GLY A 189 -7.60 -8.73 -13.14
N VAL A 190 -8.68 -8.13 -13.64
CA VAL A 190 -8.86 -7.70 -15.02
C VAL A 190 -9.24 -6.22 -15.08
N ARG A 191 -8.84 -5.56 -16.17
CA ARG A 191 -9.14 -4.16 -16.49
C ARG A 191 -10.13 -4.15 -17.66
N PHE A 192 -11.21 -3.41 -17.51
CA PHE A 192 -12.30 -3.32 -18.48
C PHE A 192 -12.69 -1.86 -18.72
#